data_AF-A0A3B0PJ43-F1
#
_entry.id   AF-A0A3B0PJ43-F1
#
_cell.length_a   1.000
_cell.length_b   1.000
_cell.length_c   1.000
_cell.angle_alpha   90.00
_cell.angle_beta   90.00
_cell.angle_gamma   90.00
#
_symmetry.space_group_name_H-M   'P 1'
#
loop_
_entity.id
_entity.type
_entity.pdbx_description
1 polymer ?
#
loop_
_entity_poly.entity_id
_entity_poly.type
_entity_poly.pdbx_seq_one_letter_code
_entity_poly.pdbx_strand_id
1 'polypeptide(L)'
;MVKQYYLNNFNEKDKDDAKVIRLNDYEIIKKNPFGYLPSNLNQLFYYMNFKSISKLLNIENIIKIQSNFNDEIGEIELLITNKNNQKYYLKIDKTNTSYLKSNLDFYQYIYDRSFMMLYYGTEW
;
A
#
# COMPACT_ATOMS: atom_id res chain seq x y z
N MET A 1 13.26 -18.33 4.53
CA MET A 1 12.37 -17.24 4.05
C MET A 1 11.89 -16.47 5.26
N VAL A 2 12.03 -15.14 5.26
CA VAL A 2 11.43 -14.29 6.31
C VAL A 2 9.91 -14.37 6.13
N LYS A 3 9.18 -14.71 7.19
CA LYS A 3 7.72 -14.79 7.14
C LYS A 3 7.17 -13.39 6.91
N GLN A 4 6.33 -13.24 5.88
CA GLN A 4 5.64 -11.98 5.62
C GLN A 4 4.51 -11.81 6.63
N TYR A 5 4.38 -10.59 7.17
CA TYR A 5 3.32 -10.25 8.11
C TYR A 5 2.47 -9.13 7.54
N TYR A 6 1.17 -9.23 7.79
CA TYR A 6 0.16 -8.38 7.21
C TYR A 6 -0.75 -7.86 8.31
N LEU A 7 -1.31 -6.67 8.11
CA LEU A 7 -2.38 -6.19 8.96
C LEU A 7 -3.62 -7.09 8.82
N ASN A 8 -4.43 -7.11 9.87
CA ASN A 8 -5.72 -7.81 9.84
C ASN A 8 -6.65 -7.12 8.83
N ASN A 9 -7.46 -7.92 8.15
CA ASN A 9 -8.49 -7.43 7.23
C ASN A 9 -9.64 -6.76 7.99
N PHE A 10 -10.44 -5.97 7.28
CA PHE A 10 -11.71 -5.41 7.77
C PHE A 10 -12.84 -5.72 6.78
N ASN A 11 -14.08 -5.75 7.25
CA ASN A 11 -15.26 -5.91 6.40
C ASN A 11 -15.72 -4.56 5.85
N GLU A 12 -16.42 -4.58 4.72
CA GLU A 12 -16.96 -3.35 4.11
C GLU A 12 -17.78 -2.50 5.07
N LYS A 13 -18.64 -3.13 5.90
CA LYS A 13 -19.45 -2.44 6.92
C LYS A 13 -18.62 -1.80 8.03
N ASP A 14 -17.37 -2.23 8.24
CA ASP A 14 -16.52 -1.66 9.28
C ASP A 14 -16.14 -0.21 8.95
N LYS A 15 -16.18 0.18 7.66
CA LYS A 15 -15.89 1.54 7.20
C LYS A 15 -17.07 2.49 7.27
N ASP A 16 -18.24 2.00 7.71
CA ASP A 16 -19.41 2.85 7.94
C ASP A 16 -19.04 3.97 8.93
N ASP A 17 -19.45 5.19 8.60
CA ASP A 17 -19.16 6.45 9.30
C ASP A 17 -17.68 6.84 9.39
N ALA A 18 -16.78 6.15 8.66
CA ALA A 18 -15.36 6.51 8.64
C ALA A 18 -15.13 7.81 7.89
N LYS A 19 -14.31 8.69 8.46
CA LYS A 19 -13.84 9.90 7.77
C LYS A 19 -12.87 9.49 6.66
N VAL A 20 -13.22 9.77 5.42
CA VAL A 20 -12.31 9.57 4.29
C VAL A 20 -11.16 10.58 4.40
N ILE A 21 -9.93 10.07 4.34
CA ILE A 21 -8.70 10.84 4.35
C ILE A 21 -7.86 10.53 3.12
N ARG A 22 -6.88 11.38 2.84
CA ARG A 22 -5.90 11.19 1.76
C ARG A 22 -4.51 11.48 2.30
N LEU A 23 -3.50 10.86 1.70
CA LEU A 23 -2.13 11.23 1.97
C LEU A 23 -1.82 12.59 1.34
N ASN A 24 -1.01 13.40 2.04
CA ASN A 24 -0.50 14.65 1.50
C ASN A 24 0.47 14.40 0.33
N ASP A 25 1.26 13.31 0.42
CA ASP A 25 2.11 12.80 -0.65
C ASP A 25 2.20 11.27 -0.60
N TYR A 26 2.64 10.68 -1.71
CA TYR A 26 2.82 9.22 -1.82
C TYR A 26 4.30 8.81 -1.75
N GLU A 27 5.18 9.63 -1.13
CA GLU A 27 6.61 9.32 -0.99
C GLU A 27 6.86 8.09 -0.12
N ILE A 28 5.93 7.78 0.79
CA ILE A 28 5.98 6.56 1.59
C ILE A 28 6.00 5.29 0.72
N ILE A 29 5.37 5.32 -0.46
CA ILE A 29 5.35 4.20 -1.39
C ILE A 29 6.69 4.10 -2.12
N LYS A 30 7.27 5.24 -2.55
CA LYS A 30 8.59 5.27 -3.19
C LYS A 30 9.69 4.71 -2.31
N LYS A 31 9.64 5.06 -1.02
CA LYS A 31 10.64 4.71 -0.01
C LYS A 31 10.32 3.39 0.68
N ASN A 32 9.31 2.64 0.22
CA ASN A 32 8.94 1.37 0.81
C ASN A 32 10.03 0.32 0.56
N PRO A 33 10.71 -0.18 1.62
CA PRO A 33 11.76 -1.19 1.45
C PRO A 33 11.23 -2.55 1.00
N PHE A 34 9.92 -2.80 1.16
CA PHE A 34 9.30 -4.08 0.80
C PHE A 34 8.93 -4.16 -0.69
N GLY A 35 8.89 -3.03 -1.40
CA GLY A 35 8.51 -2.96 -2.82
C GLY A 35 7.29 -2.08 -3.09
N TYR A 36 6.76 -2.18 -4.31
CA TYR A 36 5.74 -1.27 -4.83
C TYR A 36 4.33 -1.88 -4.94
N LEU A 37 4.14 -3.14 -4.55
CA LEU A 37 2.81 -3.77 -4.57
C LEU A 37 1.99 -3.36 -3.33
N PRO A 38 0.64 -3.39 -3.41
CA PRO A 38 -0.24 -3.21 -2.27
C PRO A 38 0.11 -4.10 -1.06
N SER A 39 0.43 -5.37 -1.28
CA SER A 39 0.90 -6.28 -0.23
C SER A 39 2.18 -5.80 0.45
N ASN A 40 3.12 -5.21 -0.30
CA ASN A 40 4.35 -4.63 0.26
C ASN A 40 4.04 -3.39 1.10
N LEU A 41 3.09 -2.57 0.68
CA LEU A 41 2.68 -1.40 1.44
C LEU A 41 1.95 -1.81 2.73
N ASN A 42 1.15 -2.88 2.69
CA ASN A 42 0.58 -3.47 3.89
C ASN A 42 1.66 -3.96 4.88
N GLN A 43 2.70 -4.64 4.39
CA GLN A 43 3.85 -5.04 5.23
C GLN A 43 4.51 -3.84 5.88
N LEU A 44 4.69 -2.73 5.15
CA LEU A 44 5.23 -1.50 5.71
C LEU A 44 4.37 -1.00 6.88
N PHE A 45 3.05 -0.88 6.70
CA PHE A 45 2.15 -0.43 7.76
C PHE A 45 2.09 -1.40 8.95
N TYR A 46 2.25 -2.70 8.72
CA TYR A 46 2.34 -3.70 9.79
C TYR A 46 3.55 -3.44 10.71
N TYR A 47 4.71 -3.12 10.13
CA TYR A 47 5.94 -2.89 10.92
C TYR A 47 6.08 -1.46 11.46
N MET A 48 5.34 -0.49 10.92
CA MET A 48 5.36 0.87 11.44
C MET A 48 4.71 0.95 12.82
N ASN A 49 5.34 1.69 13.73
CA ASN A 49 4.69 2.02 15.00
C ASN A 49 3.57 3.06 14.82
N PHE A 50 2.58 3.03 15.70
CA PHE A 50 1.43 3.96 15.65
C PHE A 50 1.85 5.43 15.70
N LYS A 51 2.94 5.79 16.40
CA LYS A 51 3.44 7.16 16.44
C LYS A 51 3.86 7.67 15.05
N SER A 52 4.50 6.82 14.25
CA SER A 52 4.94 7.14 12.89
C SER A 52 3.75 7.24 11.95
N ILE A 53 2.79 6.31 12.05
CA ILE A 53 1.55 6.33 11.27
C ILE A 53 0.73 7.59 11.62
N SER A 54 0.62 7.95 12.91
CA SER A 54 -0.05 9.16 13.38
C SER A 54 0.51 10.42 12.73
N LYS A 55 1.84 10.53 12.61
CA LYS A 55 2.48 11.66 11.92
C LYS A 55 2.22 11.65 10.42
N LEU A 56 2.30 10.47 9.79
CA LEU A 56 2.07 10.31 8.35
C LEU A 56 0.65 10.70 7.95
N LEU A 57 -0.35 10.28 8.74
CA LEU A 57 -1.77 10.47 8.44
C LEU A 57 -2.40 11.69 9.12
N ASN A 58 -1.65 12.40 9.96
CA ASN A 58 -2.16 13.45 10.84
C ASN A 58 -3.38 12.99 11.68
N ILE A 59 -3.30 11.77 12.24
CA ILE A 59 -4.31 11.20 13.13
C ILE A 59 -3.69 11.00 14.51
N GLU A 60 -4.26 11.63 15.53
CA GLU A 60 -3.78 11.45 16.89
C GLU A 60 -4.24 10.13 17.50
N ASN A 61 -3.39 9.55 18.36
CA ASN A 61 -3.75 8.44 19.25
C ASN A 61 -4.34 7.21 18.54
N ILE A 62 -3.69 6.73 17.47
CA ILE A 62 -4.07 5.49 16.79
C ILE A 62 -3.95 4.29 17.74
N ILE A 63 -4.96 3.41 17.74
CA ILE A 63 -4.97 2.16 18.52
C ILE A 63 -5.13 0.92 17.65
N LYS A 64 -5.66 1.08 16.43
CA LYS A 64 -5.93 -0.03 15.53
C LYS A 64 -5.74 0.43 14.10
N ILE A 65 -5.12 -0.44 13.32
CA ILE A 65 -5.03 -0.32 11.87
C ILE A 65 -5.33 -1.68 11.25
N GLN A 66 -6.16 -1.67 10.22
CA GLN A 66 -6.55 -2.82 9.42
C GLN A 66 -6.38 -2.47 7.96
N SER A 67 -6.20 -3.47 7.10
CA SER A 67 -6.03 -3.24 5.67
C SER A 67 -6.72 -4.31 4.83
N ASN A 68 -7.24 -3.91 3.67
CA ASN A 68 -7.56 -4.83 2.58
C ASN A 68 -6.69 -4.43 1.39
N PHE A 69 -6.15 -5.38 0.64
CA PHE A 69 -5.29 -5.08 -0.51
C PHE A 69 -5.55 -6.05 -1.66
N ASN A 70 -5.29 -5.61 -2.88
CA ASN A 70 -5.42 -6.39 -4.09
C ASN A 70 -4.28 -6.04 -5.07
N ASP A 71 -3.31 -6.95 -5.14
CA ASP A 71 -2.12 -6.80 -6.01
C ASP A 71 -2.46 -6.91 -7.50
N GLU A 72 -3.57 -7.58 -7.88
CA GLU A 72 -3.96 -7.73 -9.30
C GLU A 72 -4.36 -6.39 -9.91
N ILE A 73 -5.12 -5.59 -9.16
CA ILE A 73 -5.60 -4.27 -9.62
C ILE A 73 -4.72 -3.12 -9.12
N GLY A 74 -3.86 -3.34 -8.12
CA GLY A 74 -2.98 -2.32 -7.56
C GLY A 74 -3.71 -1.39 -6.59
N GLU A 75 -4.44 -1.96 -5.64
CA GLU A 75 -5.25 -1.22 -4.68
C GLU A 75 -4.96 -1.64 -3.23
N ILE A 76 -4.91 -0.68 -2.32
CA ILE A 76 -4.93 -0.91 -0.88
C ILE A 76 -5.89 0.05 -0.19
N GLU A 77 -6.60 -0.49 0.78
CA GLU A 77 -7.47 0.26 1.67
C GLU A 77 -7.00 0.08 3.11
N LEU A 78 -7.02 1.15 3.90
CA LEU A 78 -6.69 1.16 5.32
C LEU A 78 -7.87 1.69 6.12
N LEU A 79 -8.16 0.99 7.22
CA LEU A 79 -9.10 1.44 8.23
C LEU A 79 -8.34 1.68 9.54
N ILE A 80 -8.37 2.91 10.02
CA ILE A 80 -7.65 3.37 11.20
C ILE A 80 -8.67 3.76 12.27
N THR A 81 -8.46 3.31 13.51
CA THR A 81 -9.27 3.72 14.66
C THR A 81 -8.39 4.39 15.71
N ASN A 82 -8.83 5.56 16.19
CA ASN A 82 -8.16 6.26 17.29
C ASN A 82 -8.77 5.92 18.66
N LYS A 83 -8.13 6.39 19.74
CA LYS A 83 -8.61 6.19 21.13
C LYS A 83 -10.02 6.72 21.39
N ASN A 84 -10.48 7.70 20.60
CA ASN A 84 -11.82 8.28 20.71
C ASN A 84 -12.87 7.47 19.91
N ASN A 85 -12.49 6.28 19.43
CA ASN A 85 -13.29 5.42 18.57
C ASN A 85 -13.70 6.06 17.23
N GLN A 86 -13.00 7.12 16.81
CA GLN A 86 -13.18 7.72 15.50
C GLN A 86 -12.47 6.87 14.46
N LYS A 87 -13.17 6.59 13.35
CA LYS A 87 -12.68 5.81 12.23
C LYS A 87 -12.22 6.71 11.10
N TYR A 88 -11.11 6.35 10.48
CA TYR A 88 -10.57 7.00 9.30
C TYR A 88 -10.33 5.96 8.22
N TYR A 89 -10.70 6.31 7.00
CA TYR A 89 -10.59 5.45 5.84
C TYR A 89 -9.66 6.09 4.82
N LEU A 90 -8.66 5.33 4.37
CA LEU A 90 -7.73 5.72 3.32
C LEU A 90 -7.75 4.67 2.23
N LYS A 91 -8.03 5.09 1.00
CA LYS A 91 -7.86 4.26 -0.20
C LYS A 91 -6.70 4.80 -1.02
N ILE A 92 -5.85 3.90 -1.49
CA ILE A 92 -4.75 4.20 -2.40
C ILE A 92 -4.83 3.24 -3.57
N ASP A 93 -4.97 3.80 -4.77
CA ASP A 93 -4.94 3.06 -6.02
C ASP A 93 -4.18 3.84 -7.10
N LYS A 94 -4.16 3.28 -8.32
CA LYS A 94 -3.51 3.89 -9.48
C LYS A 94 -4.08 5.25 -9.90
N THR A 95 -5.32 5.58 -9.51
CA THR A 95 -5.91 6.90 -9.78
C THR A 95 -5.31 7.97 -8.88
N ASN A 96 -4.79 7.59 -7.71
CA ASN A 96 -4.20 8.50 -6.75
C ASN A 96 -2.68 8.65 -6.92
N THR A 97 -2.00 7.58 -7.36
CA THR A 97 -0.54 7.57 -7.48
C THR A 97 -0.04 6.55 -8.50
N SER A 98 0.99 6.92 -9.27
CA SER A 98 1.65 6.01 -10.22
C SER A 98 2.74 5.14 -9.57
N TYR A 99 3.04 5.35 -8.28
CA TYR A 99 4.08 4.60 -7.55
C TYR A 99 3.59 3.23 -7.09
N LEU A 100 2.29 3.09 -6.79
CA LEU A 100 1.70 1.81 -6.45
C LEU A 100 1.52 0.99 -7.73
N LYS A 101 2.04 -0.24 -7.74
CA LYS A 101 2.04 -1.12 -8.90
C LYS A 101 1.02 -2.25 -8.73
N SER A 102 0.54 -2.78 -9.84
CA SER A 102 -0.15 -4.07 -9.85
C SER A 102 0.75 -5.18 -10.39
N ASN A 103 0.28 -6.42 -10.27
CA ASN A 103 0.96 -7.59 -10.83
C ASN A 103 1.22 -7.43 -12.33
N LEU A 104 0.25 -6.89 -13.08
CA LEU A 104 0.42 -6.61 -14.51
C LEU A 104 1.59 -5.66 -14.79
N ASP A 105 1.77 -4.60 -13.98
CA ASP A 105 2.89 -3.68 -14.17
C ASP A 105 4.25 -4.38 -13.97
N PHE A 106 4.30 -5.33 -13.03
CA PHE A 106 5.48 -6.13 -12.75
C PHE A 106 5.79 -7.09 -13.92
N TYR A 107 4.78 -7.79 -14.43
CA TYR A 107 4.95 -8.68 -15.57
C TYR A 107 5.37 -7.91 -16.83
N GLN A 108 4.74 -6.75 -17.09
CA GLN A 108 5.10 -5.89 -18.21
C GLN A 108 6.55 -5.42 -18.10
N TYR A 109 6.98 -4.99 -16.92
CA TYR A 109 8.37 -4.58 -16.69
C TYR A 109 9.38 -5.71 -16.97
N ILE A 110 9.09 -6.93 -16.52
CA ILE A 110 9.93 -8.10 -16.81
C ILE A 110 9.95 -8.39 -18.30
N TYR A 111 8.79 -8.38 -18.95
CA TYR A 111 8.65 -8.63 -20.39
C TYR A 111 9.46 -7.62 -21.21
N ASP A 112 9.27 -6.32 -20.95
CA ASP A 112 9.94 -5.24 -21.68
C ASP A 112 11.46 -5.35 -21.58
N ARG A 113 11.98 -5.65 -20.39
CA ARG A 113 13.42 -5.83 -20.18
C ARG A 113 13.97 -7.13 -20.77
N SER A 114 13.18 -8.20 -20.74
CA SER A 114 13.58 -9.47 -21.35
C SER A 114 13.65 -9.34 -22.87
N PHE A 115 12.68 -8.64 -23.46
CA PHE A 115 12.68 -8.35 -24.89
C PHE A 115 13.84 -7.42 -25.27
N MET A 116 14.14 -6.39 -24.49
CA MET A 116 15.34 -5.56 -24.70
C MET A 116 16.63 -6.39 -24.65
N MET A 117 16.77 -7.29 -23.67
CA MET A 117 17.97 -8.14 -23.60
C MET A 117 18.10 -9.09 -24.80
N LEU A 118 16.98 -9.62 -25.32
CA LEU A 118 16.99 -10.42 -26.54
C LEU A 118 17.44 -9.57 -27.74
N TYR A 119 16.90 -8.36 -27.89
CA TYR A 119 17.28 -7.43 -28.96
C TYR A 119 18.78 -7.12 -28.95
N TYR A 120 19.33 -6.72 -27.79
CA TYR A 120 20.76 -6.44 -27.65
C TYR A 120 21.64 -7.68 -27.80
N GLY A 121 21.13 -8.88 -27.51
CA GLY A 121 21.87 -10.13 -27.70
C GLY A 121 21.92 -10.62 -29.14
N THR A 122 21.01 -10.16 -30.01
CA THR A 122 20.96 -10.52 -31.44
C THR A 122 21.69 -9.54 -32.36
N GLU A 123 22.16 -8.40 -31.84
CA GLU A 123 22.96 -7.42 -32.58
C GLU A 123 24.49 -7.58 -32.40
N TRP A 124 24.96 -8.74 -31.88
CA TRP A 124 26.38 -9.12 -31.83
C TRP A 124 26.74 -10.19 -32.86
#